data_AF-A0A7W1FIF8-F1
#
_entry.id   AF-A0A7W1FIF8-F1
#
_cell.length_a   1.000
_cell.length_b   1.000
_cell.length_c   1.000
_cell.angle_alpha   90.00
_cell.angle_beta   90.00
_cell.angle_gamma   90.00
#
_symmetry.space_group_name_H-M   'P 1'
#
loop_
_entity.id
_entity.type
_entity.pdbx_description
1 polymer ?
#
loop_
_entity_poly.entity_id
_entity_poly.type
_entity_poly.pdbx_seq_one_letter_code
_entity_poly.pdbx_strand_id
1 'polypeptide(L)'
;MHHTSARAAITSLLAAKGFGERGLALVLAAACGDADQQAVALRQAALQRAAAMTSDATISYTGELLIAPIPADEAALCRQLCPATIALAKDVGLQLSCLAALVALWPHVTQAERGLMRQRFLDSLVNDQHPAEVHLSSEQLIAWQRDLPTAKSEPHASVSTLKGLLLESTAKDAYRVMADHLGINADLPTLSWVLGALTVQVRQHFHDPDRRLLHVLMGTVACERLATHALPEHLATLITQLGHQLWWCIHRAKLSPVRTCIDPHTPDFAEAVASGNLTAAQRAARALAKDPAAFWEQAWKLVEERIHANDPHWYVALELVLVTAWRTSTDAVSPDDAAAVGTVLADLAYREKTTHELAV
;
A
#
# COMPACT_ATOMS: atom_id res chain seq x y z
N MET A 1 -12.78 8.35 9.61
CA MET A 1 -11.70 9.30 9.97
C MET A 1 -12.25 10.32 10.94
N HIS A 2 -11.65 10.44 12.13
CA HIS A 2 -12.01 11.50 13.07
C HIS A 2 -11.69 12.89 12.49
N HIS A 3 -12.66 13.81 12.50
CA HIS A 3 -12.57 15.10 11.80
C HIS A 3 -11.36 15.94 12.22
N THR A 4 -11.11 16.09 13.53
CA THR A 4 -9.98 16.90 14.04
C THR A 4 -8.64 16.41 13.53
N SER A 5 -8.45 15.09 13.46
CA SER A 5 -7.22 14.46 12.99
C SER A 5 -7.04 14.65 11.48
N ALA A 6 -8.13 14.51 10.72
CA ALA A 6 -8.15 14.79 9.28
C ALA A 6 -7.77 16.26 8.99
N ARG A 7 -8.31 17.20 9.78
CA ARG A 7 -7.99 18.64 9.65
C ARG A 7 -6.52 18.95 9.95
N ALA A 8 -5.92 18.28 10.92
CA ALA A 8 -4.48 18.40 11.20
C ALA A 8 -3.64 17.93 10.01
N ALA A 9 -3.96 16.76 9.44
CA ALA A 9 -3.31 16.23 8.25
C ALA A 9 -3.46 17.19 7.04
N ILE A 10 -4.68 17.68 6.77
CA ILE A 10 -4.95 18.64 5.69
C ILE A 10 -4.13 19.92 5.85
N THR A 11 -4.09 20.49 7.06
CA THR A 11 -3.32 21.72 7.32
C THR A 11 -1.83 21.52 7.01
N SER A 12 -1.28 20.38 7.42
CA SER A 12 0.12 20.01 7.15
C SER A 12 0.40 19.72 5.66
N LEU A 13 -0.57 19.15 4.94
CA LEU A 13 -0.48 18.89 3.50
C LEU A 13 -0.54 20.18 2.66
N LEU A 14 -1.38 21.12 3.04
CA LEU A 14 -1.52 22.41 2.33
C LEU A 14 -0.26 23.28 2.48
N ALA A 15 0.41 23.20 3.64
CA ALA A 15 1.64 23.93 3.95
C ALA A 15 2.89 23.40 3.23
N ALA A 16 2.89 22.13 2.81
CA ALA A 16 3.98 21.53 2.05
C ALA A 16 3.66 21.44 0.55
N LYS A 17 4.67 21.16 -0.28
CA LYS A 17 4.45 20.78 -1.69
C LYS A 17 4.24 19.26 -1.77
N GLY A 18 3.48 18.77 -2.73
CA GLY A 18 3.24 17.32 -2.88
C GLY A 18 2.36 16.67 -1.81
N PHE A 19 2.01 15.42 -2.08
CA PHE A 19 1.30 14.47 -1.23
C PHE A 19 2.23 13.29 -0.90
N GLY A 20 2.43 12.33 -1.82
CA GLY A 20 3.45 11.28 -1.73
C GLY A 20 3.44 10.48 -0.43
N GLU A 21 4.61 9.96 -0.05
CA GLU A 21 4.78 9.13 1.16
C GLU A 21 4.47 9.92 2.44
N ARG A 22 4.93 11.18 2.52
CA ARG A 22 4.60 12.08 3.64
C ARG A 22 3.09 12.25 3.82
N GLY A 23 2.38 12.48 2.72
CA GLY A 23 0.93 12.68 2.72
C GLY A 23 0.18 11.42 3.11
N LEU A 24 0.63 10.28 2.60
CA LEU A 24 0.13 8.97 3.00
C LEU A 24 0.35 8.73 4.50
N ALA A 25 1.56 8.97 5.02
CA ALA A 25 1.88 8.86 6.44
C ALA A 25 1.00 9.77 7.32
N LEU A 26 0.75 11.01 6.91
CA LEU A 26 -0.15 11.94 7.62
C LEU A 26 -1.57 11.40 7.70
N VAL A 27 -2.09 10.82 6.61
CA VAL A 27 -3.45 10.26 6.57
C VAL A 27 -3.56 8.99 7.39
N LEU A 28 -2.56 8.11 7.31
CA LEU A 28 -2.50 6.90 8.12
C LEU A 28 -2.41 7.22 9.61
N ALA A 29 -1.58 8.20 9.97
CA ALA A 29 -1.50 8.71 11.34
C ALA A 29 -2.85 9.27 11.80
N ALA A 30 -3.55 10.05 10.96
CA ALA A 30 -4.89 10.55 11.30
C ALA A 30 -5.93 9.42 11.50
N ALA A 31 -5.81 8.34 10.71
CA ALA A 31 -6.72 7.21 10.69
C ALA A 31 -6.40 6.11 11.73
N CYS A 32 -5.24 6.13 12.39
CA CYS A 32 -4.79 4.98 13.18
C CYS A 32 -5.75 4.60 14.31
N GLY A 33 -6.25 5.59 15.05
CA GLY A 33 -7.22 5.38 16.13
C GLY A 33 -8.65 5.11 15.69
N ASP A 34 -8.93 5.00 14.38
CA ASP A 34 -10.21 4.52 13.87
C ASP A 34 -10.19 3.00 13.64
N ALA A 35 -9.01 2.42 13.42
CA ALA A 35 -8.84 0.99 13.24
C ALA A 35 -8.74 0.24 14.59
N ASP A 36 -8.16 0.88 15.60
CA ASP A 36 -7.98 0.27 16.93
C ASP A 36 -8.00 1.34 18.04
N GLN A 37 -8.69 1.06 19.15
CA GLN A 37 -8.72 1.95 20.32
C GLN A 37 -7.33 2.10 20.97
N GLN A 38 -6.50 1.06 20.92
CA GLN A 38 -5.13 1.07 21.46
C GLN A 38 -4.23 2.04 20.66
N ALA A 39 -4.51 2.24 19.37
CA ALA A 39 -3.77 3.15 18.50
C ALA A 39 -4.14 4.63 18.67
N VAL A 40 -5.18 4.96 19.45
CA VAL A 40 -5.61 6.36 19.67
C VAL A 40 -4.52 7.20 20.32
N ALA A 41 -3.78 6.62 21.27
CA ALA A 41 -2.68 7.30 21.96
C ALA A 41 -1.52 7.65 21.02
N LEU A 42 -1.29 6.84 19.99
CA LEU A 42 -0.19 7.00 19.03
C LEU A 42 -0.45 8.09 17.99
N ARG A 43 -1.73 8.41 17.74
CA ARG A 43 -2.18 9.33 16.69
C ARG A 43 -1.42 10.66 16.69
N GLN A 44 -1.28 11.28 17.86
CA GLN A 44 -0.66 12.61 17.95
C GLN A 44 0.84 12.56 17.67
N ALA A 45 1.54 11.56 18.22
CA ALA A 45 2.97 11.36 17.98
C ALA A 45 3.24 11.05 16.50
N ALA A 46 2.46 10.16 15.90
CA ALA A 46 2.55 9.81 14.49
C ALA A 46 2.29 11.02 13.57
N LEU A 47 1.28 11.86 13.88
CA LEU A 47 1.00 13.07 13.11
C LEU A 47 2.14 14.09 13.18
N GLN A 48 2.71 14.31 14.38
CA GLN A 48 3.85 15.21 14.55
C GLN A 48 5.06 14.73 13.75
N ARG A 49 5.34 13.43 13.80
CA ARG A 49 6.45 12.85 13.07
C ARG A 49 6.25 12.85 11.56
N ALA A 50 5.06 12.53 11.08
CA ALA A 50 4.71 12.61 9.67
C ALA A 50 4.80 14.05 9.14
N ALA A 51 4.40 15.04 9.94
CA ALA A 51 4.52 16.45 9.56
C ALA A 51 5.98 16.89 9.36
N ALA A 52 6.91 16.29 10.12
CA ALA A 52 8.35 16.55 10.04
C ALA A 52 9.07 15.81 8.89
N MET A 53 8.41 14.86 8.22
CA MET A 53 8.96 14.23 7.02
C MET A 53 9.17 15.27 5.91
N THR A 54 10.22 15.09 5.12
CA THR A 54 10.51 15.91 3.94
C THR A 54 9.43 15.73 2.88
N SER A 55 9.20 16.79 2.10
CA SER A 55 8.34 16.72 0.92
C SER A 55 9.18 16.35 -0.31
N ASP A 56 8.70 15.39 -1.09
CA ASP A 56 9.42 14.86 -2.26
C ASP A 56 9.06 15.59 -3.56
N ALA A 57 8.08 16.50 -3.54
CA ALA A 57 7.60 17.16 -4.75
C ALA A 57 8.39 18.44 -5.04
N THR A 58 9.21 18.39 -6.10
CA THR A 58 10.02 19.53 -6.56
C THR A 58 9.40 20.21 -7.78
N ILE A 59 8.83 19.43 -8.70
CA ILE A 59 8.14 19.88 -9.92
C ILE A 59 6.66 20.09 -9.63
N SER A 60 6.01 21.06 -10.29
CA SER A 60 4.55 21.19 -10.23
C SER A 60 3.91 20.60 -11.48
N TYR A 61 2.78 19.93 -11.31
CA TYR A 61 1.94 19.51 -12.43
C TYR A 61 1.42 20.73 -13.18
N THR A 62 1.39 20.70 -14.51
CA THR A 62 0.98 21.83 -15.36
C THR A 62 -0.12 21.49 -16.36
N GLY A 63 -0.72 20.30 -16.25
CA GLY A 63 -1.74 19.84 -17.20
C GLY A 63 -3.15 20.38 -16.93
N GLU A 64 -4.10 19.93 -17.75
CA GLU A 64 -5.47 20.46 -17.84
C GLU A 64 -6.29 20.29 -16.56
N LEU A 65 -5.93 19.32 -15.70
CA LEU A 65 -6.63 19.11 -14.43
C LEU A 65 -6.51 20.29 -13.47
N LEU A 66 -5.59 21.24 -13.68
CA LEU A 66 -5.54 22.47 -12.88
C LEU A 66 -6.71 23.42 -13.18
N ILE A 67 -7.17 23.46 -14.44
CA ILE A 67 -8.26 24.33 -14.90
C ILE A 67 -9.61 23.60 -14.94
N ALA A 68 -9.61 22.28 -14.80
CA ALA A 68 -10.83 21.48 -14.71
C ALA A 68 -11.66 21.84 -13.45
N PRO A 69 -13.00 21.73 -13.51
CA PRO A 69 -13.88 21.98 -12.36
C PRO A 69 -13.43 21.22 -11.11
N ILE A 70 -13.47 21.87 -9.95
CA ILE A 70 -13.07 21.25 -8.68
C ILE A 70 -14.10 20.18 -8.30
N PRO A 71 -13.69 18.94 -7.98
CA PRO A 71 -14.63 17.89 -7.60
C PRO A 71 -15.47 18.24 -6.37
N ALA A 72 -16.78 18.00 -6.47
CA ALA A 72 -17.73 18.25 -5.39
C ALA A 72 -17.71 17.15 -4.30
N ASP A 73 -17.38 15.92 -4.69
CA ASP A 73 -17.42 14.72 -3.85
C ASP A 73 -16.31 13.73 -4.28
N GLU A 74 -16.23 12.62 -3.55
CA GLU A 74 -15.27 11.53 -3.71
C GLU A 74 -15.40 10.85 -5.08
N ALA A 75 -16.63 10.65 -5.56
CA ALA A 75 -16.86 10.00 -6.85
C ALA A 75 -16.42 10.91 -8.02
N ALA A 76 -16.71 12.21 -7.95
CA ALA A 76 -16.20 13.21 -8.90
C ALA A 76 -14.67 13.31 -8.83
N LEU A 77 -14.07 13.19 -7.64
CA LEU A 77 -12.63 13.18 -7.46
C LEU A 77 -12.00 11.96 -8.16
N CYS A 78 -12.50 10.76 -7.90
CA CYS A 78 -12.02 9.53 -8.55
C CYS A 78 -12.19 9.57 -10.07
N ARG A 79 -13.32 10.09 -10.57
CA ARG A 79 -13.54 10.26 -12.01
C ARG A 79 -12.47 11.14 -12.69
N GLN A 80 -11.94 12.14 -11.99
CA GLN A 80 -10.84 12.98 -12.51
C GLN A 80 -9.46 12.34 -12.31
N LEU A 81 -9.21 11.76 -11.14
CA LEU A 81 -7.86 11.38 -10.71
C LEU A 81 -7.47 9.93 -11.03
N CYS A 82 -8.42 9.00 -11.19
CA CYS A 82 -8.08 7.65 -11.65
C CYS A 82 -7.45 7.66 -13.07
N PRO A 83 -8.01 8.39 -14.07
CA PRO A 83 -7.37 8.53 -15.38
C PRO A 83 -5.96 9.15 -15.29
N ALA A 84 -5.78 10.16 -14.44
CA ALA A 84 -4.48 10.80 -14.24
C ALA A 84 -3.45 9.81 -13.66
N THR A 85 -3.89 8.98 -12.70
CA THR A 85 -3.07 7.94 -12.09
C THR A 85 -2.68 6.87 -13.12
N ILE A 86 -3.60 6.49 -14.01
CA ILE A 86 -3.31 5.55 -15.11
C ILE A 86 -2.31 6.16 -16.10
N ALA A 87 -2.52 7.42 -16.49
CA ALA A 87 -1.69 8.09 -17.50
C ALA A 87 -0.28 8.43 -16.98
N LEU A 88 -0.13 8.67 -15.69
CA LEU A 88 1.13 8.99 -15.02
C LEU A 88 1.65 7.82 -14.17
N ALA A 89 1.23 6.59 -14.49
CA ALA A 89 1.56 5.40 -13.75
C ALA A 89 3.08 5.22 -13.63
N LYS A 90 3.55 5.05 -12.40
CA LYS A 90 4.95 4.71 -12.09
C LYS A 90 4.98 3.64 -11.01
N ASP A 91 4.81 4.01 -9.73
CA ASP A 91 4.48 3.06 -8.67
C ASP A 91 2.98 3.08 -8.39
N VAL A 92 2.25 2.23 -9.12
CA VAL A 92 0.79 2.23 -9.05
C VAL A 92 0.29 1.90 -7.65
N GLY A 93 1.00 1.03 -6.92
CA GLY A 93 0.73 0.72 -5.52
C GLY A 93 0.71 1.95 -4.60
N LEU A 94 1.79 2.73 -4.62
CA LEU A 94 1.91 3.95 -3.83
C LEU A 94 0.92 5.02 -4.29
N GLN A 95 0.80 5.21 -5.60
CA GLN A 95 -0.09 6.21 -6.19
C GLN A 95 -1.57 5.94 -5.85
N LEU A 96 -2.00 4.67 -5.91
CA LEU A 96 -3.35 4.26 -5.50
C LEU A 96 -3.59 4.51 -4.02
N SER A 97 -2.60 4.22 -3.18
CA SER A 97 -2.68 4.43 -1.74
C SER A 97 -2.78 5.92 -1.40
N CYS A 98 -2.02 6.77 -2.10
CA CYS A 98 -2.16 8.22 -2.02
C CYS A 98 -3.54 8.71 -2.49
N LEU A 99 -4.09 8.11 -3.56
CA LEU A 99 -5.42 8.45 -4.06
C LEU A 99 -6.51 8.08 -3.03
N ALA A 100 -6.46 6.86 -2.49
CA ALA A 100 -7.39 6.41 -1.45
C ALA A 100 -7.27 7.28 -0.18
N ALA A 101 -6.06 7.69 0.19
CA ALA A 101 -5.81 8.61 1.29
C ALA A 101 -6.43 10.00 1.03
N LEU A 102 -6.27 10.55 -0.18
CA LEU A 102 -6.89 11.81 -0.58
C LEU A 102 -8.42 11.73 -0.57
N VAL A 103 -8.98 10.64 -1.11
CA VAL A 103 -10.42 10.37 -1.10
C VAL A 103 -10.95 10.32 0.33
N ALA A 104 -10.25 9.66 1.24
CA ALA A 104 -10.62 9.59 2.66
C ALA A 104 -10.57 10.95 3.37
N LEU A 105 -9.70 11.87 2.93
CA LEU A 105 -9.67 13.24 3.44
C LEU A 105 -10.76 14.13 2.85
N TRP A 106 -11.23 13.84 1.64
CA TRP A 106 -12.07 14.75 0.84
C TRP A 106 -13.32 15.29 1.56
N PRO A 107 -14.06 14.50 2.37
CA PRO A 107 -15.18 14.99 3.18
C PRO A 107 -14.80 16.08 4.20
N HIS A 108 -13.53 16.15 4.57
CA HIS A 108 -13.00 17.08 5.56
C HIS A 108 -12.29 18.29 4.93
N VAL A 109 -12.13 18.31 3.61
CA VAL A 109 -11.51 19.41 2.86
C VAL A 109 -12.57 20.45 2.50
N THR A 110 -12.34 21.70 2.87
CA THR A 110 -13.24 22.80 2.53
C THR A 110 -13.18 23.12 1.04
N GLN A 111 -14.22 23.76 0.50
CA GLN A 111 -14.28 24.12 -0.92
C GLN A 111 -13.06 24.94 -1.40
N ALA A 112 -12.54 25.84 -0.56
CA ALA A 112 -11.38 26.68 -0.87
C ALA A 112 -10.06 25.88 -0.93
N GLU A 113 -9.97 24.74 -0.24
CA GLU A 113 -8.75 23.94 -0.14
C GLU A 113 -8.66 22.85 -1.21
N ARG A 114 -9.79 22.40 -1.75
CA ARG A 114 -9.87 21.27 -2.69
C ARG A 114 -9.00 21.42 -3.93
N GLY A 115 -8.95 22.62 -4.50
CA GLY A 115 -8.10 22.90 -5.66
C GLY A 115 -6.62 22.66 -5.36
N LEU A 116 -6.15 23.14 -4.20
CA LEU A 116 -4.77 22.96 -3.76
C LEU A 116 -4.49 21.50 -3.36
N MET A 117 -5.40 20.82 -2.66
CA MET A 117 -5.27 19.39 -2.34
C MET A 117 -5.13 18.53 -3.60
N ARG A 118 -5.96 18.78 -4.62
CA ARG A 118 -5.84 18.13 -5.93
C ARG A 118 -4.47 18.38 -6.54
N GLN A 119 -3.99 19.62 -6.51
CA GLN A 119 -2.67 19.96 -7.01
C GLN A 119 -1.55 19.24 -6.23
N ARG A 120 -1.63 19.12 -4.90
CA ARG A 120 -0.64 18.38 -4.11
C ARG A 120 -0.52 16.92 -4.54
N PHE A 121 -1.64 16.27 -4.80
CA PHE A 121 -1.65 14.90 -5.32
C PHE A 121 -1.03 14.81 -6.72
N LEU A 122 -1.44 15.69 -7.65
CA LEU A 122 -0.90 15.71 -9.01
C LEU A 122 0.59 16.04 -9.06
N ASP A 123 1.05 16.97 -8.21
CA ASP A 123 2.47 17.28 -8.03
C ASP A 123 3.24 16.01 -7.63
N SER A 124 2.70 15.17 -6.74
CA SER A 124 3.35 13.91 -6.39
C SER A 124 3.42 12.92 -7.55
N LEU A 125 2.35 12.77 -8.35
CA LEU A 125 2.36 11.84 -9.49
C LEU A 125 3.48 12.18 -10.50
N VAL A 126 3.71 13.46 -10.77
CA VAL A 126 4.76 13.86 -11.74
C VAL A 126 6.17 13.71 -11.18
N ASN A 127 6.37 13.84 -9.88
CA ASN A 127 7.67 13.72 -9.23
C ASN A 127 8.07 12.28 -8.90
N ASP A 128 7.12 11.35 -8.87
CA ASP A 128 7.38 9.95 -8.54
C ASP A 128 8.46 9.33 -9.48
N GLN A 129 9.33 8.46 -8.98
CA GLN A 129 10.47 7.93 -9.75
C GLN A 129 10.58 6.41 -9.60
N HIS A 130 10.22 5.68 -10.66
CA HIS A 130 10.35 4.22 -10.71
C HIS A 130 10.87 3.76 -12.07
N PRO A 131 11.51 2.56 -12.14
CA PRO A 131 11.89 1.97 -13.41
C PRO A 131 10.69 1.85 -14.35
N ALA A 132 10.88 2.16 -15.64
CA ALA A 132 9.79 2.15 -16.62
C ALA A 132 9.11 0.77 -16.75
N GLU A 133 9.84 -0.32 -16.48
CA GLU A 133 9.34 -1.69 -16.54
C GLU A 133 8.29 -2.05 -15.46
N VAL A 134 8.16 -1.23 -14.41
CA VAL A 134 7.25 -1.47 -13.27
C VAL A 134 5.79 -1.36 -13.68
N HIS A 135 5.49 -0.59 -14.71
CA HIS A 135 4.13 -0.35 -15.20
C HIS A 135 4.02 -0.71 -16.69
N LEU A 136 2.78 -0.84 -17.15
CA LEU A 136 2.43 -1.05 -18.55
C LEU A 136 1.95 0.28 -19.15
N SER A 137 2.43 0.60 -20.35
CA SER A 137 1.86 1.73 -21.11
C SER A 137 0.42 1.43 -21.55
N SER A 138 -0.35 2.48 -21.80
CA SER A 138 -1.70 2.34 -22.37
C SER A 138 -1.68 1.65 -23.73
N GLU A 139 -0.67 1.91 -24.58
CA GLU A 139 -0.57 1.22 -25.88
C GLU A 139 -0.34 -0.29 -25.71
N GLN A 140 0.48 -0.70 -24.73
CA GLN A 140 0.70 -2.12 -24.44
C GLN A 140 -0.58 -2.81 -23.96
N LEU A 141 -1.31 -2.20 -23.02
CA LEU A 141 -2.57 -2.76 -22.52
C LEU A 141 -3.62 -2.91 -23.62
N ILE A 142 -3.79 -1.89 -24.48
CA ILE A 142 -4.72 -1.95 -25.62
C ILE A 142 -4.31 -3.06 -26.60
N ALA A 143 -3.01 -3.15 -26.92
CA ALA A 143 -2.51 -4.17 -27.83
C ALA A 143 -2.74 -5.59 -27.27
N TRP A 144 -2.50 -5.81 -25.98
CA TRP A 144 -2.69 -7.11 -25.36
C TRP A 144 -4.17 -7.48 -25.22
N GLN A 145 -5.03 -6.52 -24.88
CA GLN A 145 -6.47 -6.72 -24.80
C GLN A 145 -7.06 -7.17 -26.14
N ARG A 146 -6.60 -6.58 -27.25
CA ARG A 146 -7.04 -6.97 -28.61
C ARG A 146 -6.67 -8.41 -28.96
N ASP A 147 -5.56 -8.90 -28.42
CA ASP A 147 -5.05 -10.25 -28.69
C ASP A 147 -5.67 -11.32 -27.76
N LEU A 148 -6.55 -10.93 -26.82
CA LEU A 148 -7.23 -11.88 -25.94
C LEU A 148 -8.30 -12.65 -26.74
N PRO A 149 -8.34 -13.99 -26.64
CA PRO A 149 -9.45 -14.75 -27.18
C PRO A 149 -10.74 -14.34 -26.44
N THR A 150 -11.89 -14.41 -27.13
CA THR A 150 -13.20 -14.25 -26.51
C THR A 150 -13.46 -15.43 -25.56
N ALA A 151 -12.87 -15.40 -24.37
CA ALA A 151 -12.99 -16.43 -23.35
C ALA A 151 -14.19 -16.13 -22.44
N LYS A 152 -14.75 -17.19 -21.83
CA LYS A 152 -15.68 -17.03 -20.71
C LYS A 152 -14.86 -16.59 -19.50
N SER A 153 -15.07 -15.36 -19.04
CA SER A 153 -14.40 -14.87 -17.83
C SER A 153 -14.70 -15.81 -16.65
N GLU A 154 -13.68 -16.09 -15.84
CA GLU A 154 -13.83 -16.80 -14.59
C GLU A 154 -14.49 -15.88 -13.56
N PRO A 155 -15.74 -16.16 -13.13
CA PRO A 155 -16.51 -15.22 -12.33
C PRO A 155 -16.02 -15.08 -10.89
N HIS A 156 -15.15 -15.98 -10.42
CA HIS A 156 -14.73 -16.04 -9.02
C HIS A 156 -13.21 -16.03 -8.91
N ALA A 157 -12.65 -14.84 -8.64
CA ALA A 157 -11.24 -14.72 -8.29
C ALA A 157 -10.97 -15.45 -6.97
N SER A 158 -9.91 -16.25 -6.94
CA SER A 158 -9.42 -16.93 -5.75
C SER A 158 -7.90 -16.97 -5.75
N VAL A 159 -7.30 -17.20 -4.59
CA VAL A 159 -5.83 -17.34 -4.49
C VAL A 159 -5.34 -18.44 -5.43
N SER A 160 -6.07 -19.54 -5.57
CA SER A 160 -5.71 -20.64 -6.48
C SER A 160 -5.76 -20.27 -7.95
N THR A 161 -6.78 -19.53 -8.39
CA THR A 161 -6.94 -19.16 -9.82
C THR A 161 -5.92 -18.11 -10.23
N LEU A 162 -5.66 -17.12 -9.36
CA LEU A 162 -4.68 -16.06 -9.63
C LEU A 162 -3.22 -16.47 -9.38
N LYS A 163 -2.94 -17.60 -8.73
CA LYS A 163 -1.56 -18.03 -8.45
C LYS A 163 -0.72 -18.20 -9.72
N GLY A 164 -1.37 -18.49 -10.85
CA GLY A 164 -0.73 -18.57 -12.17
C GLY A 164 0.09 -17.31 -12.50
N LEU A 165 -0.42 -16.12 -12.13
CA LEU A 165 0.25 -14.82 -12.29
C LEU A 165 1.72 -14.87 -11.84
N LEU A 166 1.98 -15.52 -10.71
CA LEU A 166 3.31 -15.55 -10.08
C LEU A 166 4.28 -16.48 -10.82
N LEU A 167 3.77 -17.40 -11.62
CA LEU A 167 4.53 -18.45 -12.31
C LEU A 167 4.82 -18.09 -13.78
N GLU A 168 4.10 -17.12 -14.34
CA GLU A 168 4.23 -16.76 -15.75
C GLU A 168 5.59 -16.16 -16.09
N SER A 169 6.17 -16.62 -17.20
CA SER A 169 7.52 -16.20 -17.63
C SER A 169 7.55 -14.84 -18.32
N THR A 170 6.41 -14.34 -18.79
CA THR A 170 6.28 -13.07 -19.50
C THR A 170 5.18 -12.19 -18.91
N ALA A 171 5.32 -10.87 -19.02
CA ALA A 171 4.33 -9.91 -18.56
C ALA A 171 2.98 -10.07 -19.28
N LYS A 172 3.01 -10.43 -20.58
CA LYS A 172 1.79 -10.63 -21.38
C LYS A 172 1.01 -11.85 -20.91
N ASP A 173 1.70 -12.92 -20.53
CA ASP A 173 1.03 -14.12 -20.03
C ASP A 173 0.52 -13.91 -18.60
N ALA A 174 1.26 -13.19 -17.76
CA ALA A 174 0.77 -12.74 -16.46
C ALA A 174 -0.50 -11.86 -16.59
N TYR A 175 -0.51 -10.95 -17.57
CA TYR A 175 -1.70 -10.16 -17.92
C TYR A 175 -2.89 -11.03 -18.34
N ARG A 176 -2.67 -12.11 -19.10
CA ARG A 176 -3.75 -13.02 -19.51
C ARG A 176 -4.43 -13.67 -18.32
N VAL A 177 -3.66 -14.14 -17.33
CA VAL A 177 -4.22 -14.70 -16.09
C VAL A 177 -5.11 -13.68 -15.37
N MET A 178 -4.69 -12.41 -15.30
CA MET A 178 -5.52 -11.35 -14.72
C MET A 178 -6.78 -11.08 -15.55
N ALA A 179 -6.64 -11.07 -16.89
CA ALA A 179 -7.72 -10.74 -17.80
C ALA A 179 -8.89 -11.74 -17.73
N ASP A 180 -8.62 -13.01 -17.42
CA ASP A 180 -9.65 -14.02 -17.21
C ASP A 180 -10.63 -13.64 -16.08
N HIS A 181 -10.19 -12.81 -15.12
CA HIS A 181 -10.99 -12.32 -14.00
C HIS A 181 -11.53 -10.88 -14.15
N LEU A 182 -11.23 -10.20 -15.27
CA LEU A 182 -11.60 -8.80 -15.52
C LEU A 182 -12.78 -8.67 -16.51
N GLY A 183 -13.66 -9.67 -16.52
CA GLY A 183 -14.86 -9.70 -17.36
C GLY A 183 -15.94 -8.68 -16.96
N ILE A 184 -17.03 -8.67 -17.73
CA ILE A 184 -18.16 -7.73 -17.53
C ILE A 184 -18.83 -7.82 -16.14
N ASN A 185 -18.73 -8.98 -15.48
CA ASN A 185 -19.29 -9.23 -14.15
C ASN A 185 -18.20 -9.40 -13.09
N ALA A 186 -17.00 -8.84 -13.31
CA ALA A 186 -15.88 -8.97 -12.40
C ALA A 186 -16.20 -8.35 -11.03
N ASP A 187 -15.99 -9.13 -9.97
CA ASP A 187 -15.97 -8.63 -8.61
C ASP A 187 -14.58 -8.02 -8.31
N LEU A 188 -14.43 -6.74 -8.64
CA LEU A 188 -13.18 -5.99 -8.49
C LEU A 188 -12.69 -5.86 -7.03
N PRO A 189 -13.56 -5.63 -6.03
CA PRO A 189 -13.17 -5.72 -4.61
C PRO A 189 -12.56 -7.07 -4.26
N THR A 190 -13.23 -8.18 -4.58
CA THR A 190 -12.72 -9.53 -4.28
C THR A 190 -11.41 -9.80 -5.03
N LEU A 191 -11.32 -9.41 -6.29
CA LEU A 191 -10.08 -9.54 -7.08
C LEU A 191 -8.91 -8.79 -6.44
N SER A 192 -9.15 -7.56 -5.96
CA SER A 192 -8.16 -6.77 -5.24
C SER A 192 -7.73 -7.46 -3.94
N TRP A 193 -8.69 -7.96 -3.15
CA TRP A 193 -8.41 -8.66 -1.91
C TRP A 193 -7.52 -9.91 -2.13
N VAL A 194 -7.84 -10.70 -3.16
CA VAL A 194 -7.07 -11.91 -3.55
C VAL A 194 -5.66 -11.54 -3.99
N LEU A 195 -5.50 -10.48 -4.79
CA LEU A 195 -4.18 -9.99 -5.19
C LEU A 195 -3.36 -9.55 -3.97
N GLY A 196 -4.01 -8.94 -2.97
CA GLY A 196 -3.37 -8.60 -1.70
C GLY A 196 -2.90 -9.85 -0.93
N ALA A 197 -3.72 -10.90 -0.91
CA ALA A 197 -3.35 -12.17 -0.27
C ALA A 197 -2.14 -12.84 -0.96
N LEU A 198 -2.08 -12.82 -2.29
CA LEU A 198 -0.91 -13.27 -3.04
C LEU A 198 0.33 -12.43 -2.74
N THR A 199 0.16 -11.11 -2.63
CA THR A 199 1.25 -10.19 -2.30
C THR A 199 1.82 -10.47 -0.90
N VAL A 200 0.96 -10.76 0.08
CA VAL A 200 1.36 -11.20 1.43
C VAL A 200 2.20 -12.48 1.36
N GLN A 201 1.76 -13.49 0.60
CA GLN A 201 2.52 -14.74 0.44
C GLN A 201 3.89 -14.50 -0.17
N VAL A 202 3.97 -13.69 -1.24
CA VAL A 202 5.24 -13.34 -1.90
C VAL A 202 6.16 -12.61 -0.93
N ARG A 203 5.64 -11.66 -0.14
CA ARG A 203 6.42 -10.88 0.84
C ARG A 203 7.05 -11.75 1.92
N GLN A 204 6.42 -12.87 2.29
CA GLN A 204 7.01 -13.79 3.27
C GLN A 204 8.31 -14.44 2.75
N HIS A 205 8.48 -14.51 1.43
CA HIS A 205 9.60 -15.18 0.78
C HIS A 205 10.70 -14.24 0.28
N PHE A 206 10.46 -12.93 0.19
CA PHE A 206 11.41 -11.96 -0.37
C PHE A 206 11.68 -10.79 0.57
N HIS A 207 12.94 -10.39 0.65
CA HIS A 207 13.35 -9.13 1.25
C HIS A 207 12.97 -7.97 0.32
N ASP A 208 12.32 -6.94 0.88
CA ASP A 208 11.73 -5.83 0.12
C ASP A 208 12.36 -4.48 0.56
N PRO A 209 13.66 -4.25 0.27
CA PRO A 209 14.36 -3.05 0.74
C PRO A 209 13.70 -1.76 0.25
N ASP A 210 13.27 -1.77 -1.01
CA ASP A 210 12.66 -0.65 -1.72
C ASP A 210 11.13 -0.57 -1.52
N ARG A 211 10.54 -1.46 -0.71
CA ARG A 211 9.11 -1.46 -0.35
C ARG A 211 8.15 -1.67 -1.53
N ARG A 212 8.64 -2.23 -2.64
CA ARG A 212 7.85 -2.44 -3.86
C ARG A 212 6.69 -3.40 -3.62
N LEU A 213 6.92 -4.48 -2.88
CA LEU A 213 5.85 -5.41 -2.50
C LEU A 213 4.89 -4.78 -1.48
N LEU A 214 5.36 -3.81 -0.66
CA LEU A 214 4.48 -3.08 0.26
C LEU A 214 3.52 -2.20 -0.51
N HIS A 215 4.04 -1.43 -1.46
CA HIS A 215 3.23 -0.57 -2.28
C HIS A 215 2.18 -1.37 -3.05
N VAL A 216 2.51 -2.54 -3.60
CA VAL A 216 1.53 -3.45 -4.21
C VAL A 216 0.42 -3.81 -3.21
N LEU A 217 0.78 -4.27 -2.02
CA LEU A 217 -0.19 -4.67 -0.98
C LEU A 217 -1.08 -3.50 -0.54
N MET A 218 -0.50 -2.31 -0.36
CA MET A 218 -1.27 -1.12 -0.02
C MET A 218 -2.21 -0.73 -1.17
N GLY A 219 -1.72 -0.81 -2.41
CA GLY A 219 -2.48 -0.59 -3.62
C GLY A 219 -3.69 -1.51 -3.73
N THR A 220 -3.57 -2.78 -3.34
CA THR A 220 -4.73 -3.70 -3.34
C THR A 220 -5.80 -3.27 -2.36
N VAL A 221 -5.42 -2.89 -1.14
CA VAL A 221 -6.38 -2.38 -0.14
C VAL A 221 -6.96 -1.02 -0.55
N ALA A 222 -6.17 -0.18 -1.21
CA ALA A 222 -6.65 1.07 -1.80
C ALA A 222 -7.72 0.81 -2.86
N CYS A 223 -7.54 -0.20 -3.73
CA CYS A 223 -8.54 -0.59 -4.71
C CYS A 223 -9.86 -1.04 -4.08
N GLU A 224 -9.81 -1.86 -3.02
CA GLU A 224 -11.01 -2.27 -2.26
C GLU A 224 -11.79 -1.06 -1.76
N ARG A 225 -11.09 -0.07 -1.21
CA ARG A 225 -11.69 1.17 -0.68
C ARG A 225 -12.17 2.13 -1.75
N LEU A 226 -11.52 2.15 -2.90
CA LEU A 226 -11.90 3.01 -4.03
C LEU A 226 -13.07 2.43 -4.84
N ALA A 227 -13.41 1.15 -4.67
CA ALA A 227 -14.45 0.48 -5.45
C ALA A 227 -15.83 1.11 -5.37
N THR A 228 -16.15 1.81 -4.26
CA THR A 228 -17.41 2.53 -4.09
C THR A 228 -17.46 3.89 -4.80
N HIS A 229 -16.32 4.40 -5.27
CA HIS A 229 -16.18 5.77 -5.81
C HIS A 229 -15.62 5.80 -7.25
N ALA A 230 -14.73 4.86 -7.59
CA ALA A 230 -14.10 4.78 -8.88
C ALA A 230 -15.01 4.11 -9.92
N LEU A 231 -14.86 4.51 -11.18
CA LEU A 231 -15.51 3.81 -12.28
C LEU A 231 -14.87 2.42 -12.45
N PRO A 232 -15.66 1.35 -12.66
CA PRO A 232 -15.16 -0.02 -12.76
C PRO A 232 -14.04 -0.20 -13.78
N GLU A 233 -14.13 0.45 -14.93
CA GLU A 233 -13.13 0.40 -16.01
C GLU A 233 -11.77 0.97 -15.59
N HIS A 234 -11.76 2.06 -14.81
CA HIS A 234 -10.54 2.63 -14.28
C HIS A 234 -9.95 1.71 -13.21
N LEU A 235 -10.79 1.18 -12.34
CA LEU A 235 -10.35 0.28 -11.28
C LEU A 235 -9.79 -1.04 -11.84
N ALA A 236 -10.43 -1.62 -12.87
CA ALA A 236 -9.93 -2.79 -13.59
C ALA A 236 -8.54 -2.54 -14.20
N THR A 237 -8.35 -1.36 -14.80
CA THR A 237 -7.03 -0.96 -15.34
C THR A 237 -5.99 -0.84 -14.24
N LEU A 238 -6.33 -0.22 -13.11
CA LEU A 238 -5.43 -0.05 -11.97
C LEU A 238 -5.08 -1.38 -11.29
N ILE A 239 -6.04 -2.29 -11.14
CA ILE A 239 -5.82 -3.66 -10.65
C ILE A 239 -4.91 -4.44 -11.60
N THR A 240 -5.07 -4.27 -12.92
CA THR A 240 -4.18 -4.88 -13.92
C THR A 240 -2.74 -4.41 -13.72
N GLN A 241 -2.54 -3.10 -13.51
CA GLN A 241 -1.22 -2.54 -13.25
C GLN A 241 -0.60 -3.08 -11.95
N LEU A 242 -1.40 -3.24 -10.88
CA LEU A 242 -0.94 -3.89 -9.64
C LEU A 242 -0.53 -5.35 -9.86
N GLY A 243 -1.30 -6.09 -10.65
CA GLY A 243 -0.97 -7.47 -11.03
C GLY A 243 0.37 -7.54 -11.78
N HIS A 244 0.59 -6.62 -12.72
CA HIS A 244 1.88 -6.50 -13.41
C HIS A 244 3.01 -6.09 -12.47
N GLN A 245 2.80 -5.13 -11.58
CA GLN A 245 3.80 -4.69 -10.60
C GLN A 245 4.20 -5.86 -9.67
N LEU A 246 3.24 -6.69 -9.23
CA LEU A 246 3.51 -7.90 -8.46
C LEU A 246 4.36 -8.91 -9.25
N TRP A 247 3.96 -9.20 -10.50
CA TRP A 247 4.73 -10.06 -11.40
C TRP A 247 6.17 -9.53 -11.58
N TRP A 248 6.32 -8.23 -11.82
CA TRP A 248 7.62 -7.59 -12.00
C TRP A 248 8.47 -7.69 -10.72
N CYS A 249 7.88 -7.55 -9.53
CA CYS A 249 8.60 -7.72 -8.26
C CYS A 249 9.23 -9.12 -8.14
N ILE A 250 8.53 -10.15 -8.60
CA ILE A 250 8.98 -11.55 -8.51
C ILE A 250 10.06 -11.86 -9.55
N HIS A 251 9.86 -11.39 -10.78
CA HIS A 251 10.66 -11.85 -11.94
C HIS A 251 11.76 -10.89 -12.37
N ARG A 252 11.66 -9.59 -12.04
CA ARG A 252 12.50 -8.53 -12.61
C ARG A 252 13.14 -7.61 -11.58
N ALA A 253 12.52 -7.43 -10.41
CA ALA A 253 13.02 -6.53 -9.37
C ALA A 253 14.29 -7.04 -8.66
N LYS A 254 14.70 -8.29 -8.88
CA LYS A 254 15.89 -8.93 -8.27
C LYS A 254 15.85 -8.94 -6.74
N LEU A 255 14.67 -9.18 -6.16
CA LEU A 255 14.51 -9.28 -4.71
C LEU A 255 15.28 -10.50 -4.17
N SER A 256 15.93 -10.31 -3.03
CA SER A 256 16.66 -11.39 -2.37
C SER A 256 15.71 -12.28 -1.57
N PRO A 257 15.84 -13.61 -1.60
CA PRO A 257 14.96 -14.48 -0.82
C PRO A 257 15.24 -14.33 0.69
N VAL A 258 14.19 -14.44 1.51
CA VAL A 258 14.31 -14.53 2.96
C VAL A 258 14.94 -15.89 3.31
N ARG A 259 16.06 -15.87 4.03
CA ARG A 259 16.74 -17.10 4.46
C ARG A 259 15.91 -17.80 5.52
N THR A 260 15.60 -19.07 5.31
CA THR A 260 14.90 -19.90 6.29
C THR A 260 15.87 -20.34 7.41
N CYS A 261 15.68 -19.83 8.62
CA CYS A 261 16.34 -20.36 9.82
C CYS A 261 15.45 -21.38 10.52
N ILE A 262 15.96 -22.61 10.66
CA ILE A 262 15.33 -23.69 11.43
C ILE A 262 15.88 -23.62 12.87
N ASP A 263 15.55 -22.57 13.60
CA ASP A 263 15.82 -22.53 15.03
C ASP A 263 14.68 -23.24 15.79
N PRO A 264 14.91 -24.28 16.60
CA PRO A 264 13.85 -24.94 17.35
C PRO A 264 13.15 -24.00 18.37
N HIS A 265 13.79 -22.92 18.79
CA HIS A 265 13.18 -21.95 19.69
C HIS A 265 12.46 -20.84 18.91
N THR A 266 11.19 -20.58 19.22
CA THR A 266 10.49 -19.37 18.76
C THR A 266 10.58 -18.36 19.90
N PRO A 267 11.43 -17.32 19.79
CA PRO A 267 11.48 -16.27 20.79
C PRO A 267 10.14 -15.53 20.87
N ASP A 268 9.95 -14.74 21.93
CA ASP A 268 8.80 -13.83 22.02
C ASP A 268 8.77 -12.88 20.83
N PHE A 269 7.60 -12.40 20.45
CA PHE A 269 7.43 -11.62 19.22
C PHE A 269 8.25 -10.32 19.23
N ALA A 270 8.27 -9.60 20.36
CA ALA A 270 9.09 -8.41 20.51
C ALA A 270 10.60 -8.70 20.38
N GLU A 271 11.07 -9.78 21.01
CA GLU A 271 12.48 -10.22 20.92
C GLU A 271 12.85 -10.64 19.49
N ALA A 272 11.96 -11.38 18.83
CA ALA A 272 12.13 -11.80 17.45
C ALA A 272 12.28 -10.59 16.51
N VAL A 273 11.41 -9.57 16.67
CA VAL A 273 11.49 -8.32 15.93
C VAL A 273 12.77 -7.56 16.25
N ALA A 274 13.09 -7.38 17.53
CA ALA A 274 14.30 -6.67 17.96
C ALA A 274 15.58 -7.33 17.43
N SER A 275 15.59 -8.65 17.20
CA SER A 275 16.74 -9.35 16.62
C SER A 275 17.01 -8.95 15.16
N GLY A 276 16.00 -8.53 14.41
CA GLY A 276 16.07 -8.32 12.96
C GLY A 276 15.94 -9.60 12.13
N ASN A 277 15.67 -10.75 12.77
CA ASN A 277 15.50 -12.03 12.08
C ASN A 277 14.07 -12.17 11.54
N LEU A 278 13.92 -11.98 10.22
CA LEU A 278 12.62 -12.03 9.54
C LEU A 278 11.88 -13.35 9.76
N THR A 279 12.57 -14.50 9.68
CA THR A 279 11.93 -15.82 9.86
C THR A 279 11.47 -16.04 11.30
N ALA A 280 12.26 -15.63 12.28
CA ALA A 280 11.88 -15.71 13.69
C ALA A 280 10.66 -14.83 13.97
N ALA A 281 10.66 -13.58 13.48
CA ALA A 281 9.55 -12.65 13.65
C ALA A 281 8.26 -13.15 12.97
N GLN A 282 8.36 -13.69 11.76
CA GLN A 282 7.23 -14.32 11.06
C GLN A 282 6.62 -15.48 11.88
N ARG A 283 7.45 -16.34 12.47
CA ARG A 283 6.98 -17.46 13.29
C ARG A 283 6.35 -17.02 14.59
N ALA A 284 6.99 -16.09 15.29
CA ALA A 284 6.48 -15.54 16.55
C ALA A 284 5.15 -14.83 16.33
N ALA A 285 5.03 -14.03 15.27
CA ALA A 285 3.78 -13.38 14.89
C ALA A 285 2.66 -14.38 14.58
N ARG A 286 2.93 -15.45 13.81
CA ARG A 286 1.96 -16.53 13.54
C ARG A 286 1.51 -17.24 14.81
N ALA A 287 2.42 -17.46 15.75
CA ALA A 287 2.10 -18.09 17.02
C ALA A 287 1.21 -17.19 17.88
N LEU A 288 1.54 -15.89 17.94
CA LEU A 288 0.80 -14.89 18.71
C LEU A 288 -0.57 -14.59 18.12
N ALA A 289 -0.75 -14.67 16.80
CA ALA A 289 -2.03 -14.45 16.11
C ALA A 289 -3.18 -15.39 16.54
N LYS A 290 -2.87 -16.47 17.27
CA LYS A 290 -3.87 -17.32 17.93
C LYS A 290 -4.63 -16.58 19.05
N ASP A 291 -4.05 -15.52 19.58
CA ASP A 291 -4.67 -14.55 20.49
C ASP A 291 -4.66 -13.16 19.82
N PRO A 292 -5.71 -12.80 19.07
CA PRO A 292 -5.78 -11.54 18.34
C PRO A 292 -5.57 -10.30 19.21
N ALA A 293 -6.09 -10.30 20.45
CA ALA A 293 -5.96 -9.17 21.35
C ALA A 293 -4.50 -8.96 21.77
N ALA A 294 -3.81 -10.04 22.17
CA ALA A 294 -2.40 -9.98 22.52
C ALA A 294 -1.52 -9.64 21.31
N PHE A 295 -1.88 -10.13 20.11
CA PHE A 295 -1.19 -9.77 18.88
C PHE A 295 -1.25 -8.27 18.59
N TRP A 296 -2.44 -7.68 18.61
CA TRP A 296 -2.61 -6.25 18.33
C TRP A 296 -1.92 -5.37 19.38
N GLU A 297 -2.04 -5.74 20.66
CA GLU A 297 -1.34 -5.02 21.74
C GLU A 297 0.17 -4.96 21.51
N GLN A 298 0.79 -6.10 21.19
CA GLN A 298 2.22 -6.14 20.92
C GLN A 298 2.59 -5.44 19.60
N ALA A 299 1.79 -5.61 18.54
CA ALA A 299 2.04 -4.97 17.25
C ALA A 299 2.02 -3.44 17.38
N TRP A 300 1.03 -2.88 18.08
CA TRP A 300 0.94 -1.43 18.31
C TRP A 300 2.07 -0.89 19.17
N LYS A 301 2.50 -1.63 20.20
CA LYS A 301 3.68 -1.27 20.99
C LYS A 301 4.95 -1.21 20.13
N LEU A 302 5.15 -2.19 19.24
CA LEU A 302 6.29 -2.19 18.32
C LEU A 302 6.20 -1.04 17.30
N VAL A 303 4.99 -0.68 16.83
CA VAL A 303 4.79 0.51 15.99
C VAL A 303 5.14 1.78 16.75
N GLU A 304 4.74 1.91 18.02
CA GLU A 304 5.11 3.05 18.88
C GLU A 304 6.63 3.19 18.99
N GLU A 305 7.34 2.11 19.28
CA GLU A 305 8.80 2.09 19.33
C GLU A 305 9.41 2.58 18.01
N ARG A 306 8.85 2.17 16.86
CA ARG A 306 9.30 2.61 15.52
C ARG A 306 8.99 4.08 15.24
N ILE A 307 7.84 4.59 15.67
CA ILE A 307 7.51 6.02 15.61
C ILE A 307 8.55 6.83 16.39
N HIS A 308 9.13 6.30 17.46
CA HIS A 308 10.12 7.03 18.26
C HIS A 308 11.58 6.78 17.86
N ALA A 309 11.87 5.70 17.11
CA ALA A 309 13.21 5.41 16.56
C ALA A 309 13.70 6.52 15.61
N ASN A 310 15.01 6.64 15.32
CA ASN A 310 15.51 7.64 14.35
C ASN A 310 15.51 7.11 12.89
N ASP A 311 14.45 6.39 12.50
CA ASP A 311 14.30 5.84 11.16
C ASP A 311 13.42 6.76 10.29
N PRO A 312 13.87 7.22 9.11
CA PRO A 312 13.01 7.95 8.16
C PRO A 312 11.83 7.12 7.65
N HIS A 313 11.91 5.78 7.68
CA HIS A 313 10.88 4.86 7.18
C HIS A 313 9.94 4.32 8.27
N TRP A 314 9.90 4.95 9.46
CA TRP A 314 9.05 4.52 10.58
C TRP A 314 7.58 4.26 10.20
N TYR A 315 7.04 5.05 9.26
CA TYR A 315 5.63 4.99 8.85
C TYR A 315 5.28 3.70 8.12
N VAL A 316 6.26 2.95 7.60
CA VAL A 316 6.09 1.62 6.99
C VAL A 316 5.53 0.62 8.02
N ALA A 317 5.90 0.75 9.30
CA ALA A 317 5.30 -0.05 10.38
C ALA A 317 3.81 0.26 10.53
N LEU A 318 3.45 1.56 10.52
CA LEU A 318 2.08 2.03 10.63
C LEU A 318 1.25 1.61 9.42
N GLU A 319 1.82 1.72 8.21
CA GLU A 319 1.21 1.28 6.95
C GLU A 319 0.79 -0.18 7.03
N LEU A 320 1.72 -1.07 7.38
CA LEU A 320 1.41 -2.49 7.33
C LEU A 320 0.41 -2.89 8.41
N VAL A 321 0.55 -2.39 9.64
CA VAL A 321 -0.39 -2.71 10.73
C VAL A 321 -1.80 -2.24 10.37
N LEU A 322 -1.96 -1.05 9.78
CA LEU A 322 -3.28 -0.57 9.35
C LEU A 322 -3.84 -1.36 8.16
N VAL A 323 -3.01 -1.70 7.18
CA VAL A 323 -3.40 -2.56 6.06
C VAL A 323 -3.88 -3.92 6.55
N THR A 324 -3.15 -4.54 7.47
CA THR A 324 -3.58 -5.81 8.08
C THR A 324 -4.89 -5.63 8.84
N ALA A 325 -5.02 -4.59 9.66
CA ALA A 325 -6.23 -4.30 10.42
C ALA A 325 -7.45 -4.01 9.53
N TRP A 326 -7.27 -3.51 8.30
CA TRP A 326 -8.36 -3.32 7.34
C TRP A 326 -8.73 -4.60 6.59
N ARG A 327 -7.76 -5.49 6.37
CA ARG A 327 -7.96 -6.79 5.70
C ARG A 327 -8.55 -7.85 6.62
N THR A 328 -8.32 -7.72 7.93
CA THR A 328 -8.81 -8.65 8.95
C THR A 328 -9.85 -7.97 9.82
N SER A 329 -10.85 -8.70 10.33
CA SER A 329 -11.68 -8.16 11.41
C SER A 329 -10.83 -8.00 12.68
N THR A 330 -11.06 -6.99 13.53
CA THR A 330 -10.30 -6.80 14.78
C THR A 330 -10.25 -8.05 15.67
N ASP A 331 -11.27 -8.91 15.59
CA ASP A 331 -11.41 -10.12 16.39
C ASP A 331 -10.68 -11.35 15.83
N ALA A 332 -10.00 -11.23 14.68
CA ALA A 332 -9.27 -12.34 14.07
C ALA A 332 -8.09 -11.82 13.25
N VAL A 333 -6.95 -12.50 13.31
CA VAL A 333 -5.79 -12.16 12.47
C VAL A 333 -5.36 -13.43 11.73
N SER A 334 -5.26 -13.35 10.40
CA SER A 334 -4.76 -14.48 9.63
C SER A 334 -3.27 -14.70 9.95
N PRO A 335 -2.79 -15.96 10.04
CA PRO A 335 -1.37 -16.22 10.27
C PRO A 335 -0.47 -15.58 9.20
N ASP A 336 -0.95 -15.47 7.97
CA ASP A 336 -0.18 -14.90 6.87
C ASP A 336 -0.04 -13.38 6.97
N ASP A 337 -1.11 -12.67 7.35
CA ASP A 337 -1.05 -11.23 7.58
C ASP A 337 -0.21 -10.92 8.84
N ALA A 338 -0.34 -11.72 9.90
CA ALA A 338 0.51 -11.60 11.09
C ALA A 338 2.00 -11.80 10.74
N ALA A 339 2.32 -12.80 9.91
CA ALA A 339 3.68 -13.01 9.44
C ALA A 339 4.21 -11.82 8.61
N ALA A 340 3.36 -11.19 7.79
CA ALA A 340 3.74 -9.98 7.08
C ALA A 340 4.09 -8.85 8.05
N VAL A 341 3.26 -8.60 9.08
CA VAL A 341 3.52 -7.62 10.14
C VAL A 341 4.88 -7.87 10.79
N GLY A 342 5.14 -9.11 11.21
CA GLY A 342 6.42 -9.49 11.79
C GLY A 342 7.60 -9.29 10.84
N THR A 343 7.42 -9.53 9.54
CA THR A 343 8.47 -9.33 8.53
C THR A 343 8.88 -7.86 8.45
N VAL A 344 7.93 -6.93 8.36
CA VAL A 344 8.25 -5.50 8.23
C VAL A 344 8.83 -4.93 9.51
N LEU A 345 8.27 -5.28 10.67
CA LEU A 345 8.79 -4.79 11.94
C LEU A 345 10.23 -5.25 12.17
N ALA A 346 10.56 -6.49 11.81
CA ALA A 346 11.92 -7.01 11.90
C ALA A 346 12.87 -6.43 10.84
N ASP A 347 12.40 -6.18 9.62
CA ASP A 347 13.19 -5.51 8.58
C ASP A 347 13.57 -4.08 9.00
N LEU A 348 12.63 -3.31 9.55
CA LEU A 348 12.91 -1.98 10.11
C LEU A 348 13.93 -2.06 11.26
N ALA A 349 13.79 -3.04 12.15
CA ALA A 349 14.77 -3.28 13.23
C ALA A 349 16.18 -3.60 12.69
N TYR A 350 16.25 -4.39 11.62
CA TYR A 350 17.51 -4.79 11.00
C TYR A 350 18.22 -3.60 10.35
N ARG A 351 17.48 -2.73 9.64
CA ARG A 351 18.02 -1.52 9.00
C ARG A 351 18.58 -0.53 10.02
N GLU A 352 17.90 -0.35 11.15
CA GLU A 352 18.37 0.51 12.25
C GLU A 352 19.75 0.05 12.76
N LYS A 353 19.92 -1.25 13.02
CA LYS A 353 21.21 -1.81 13.46
C LYS A 353 22.30 -1.62 12.42
N THR A 354 22.01 -1.93 11.16
CA THR A 354 23.00 -1.85 10.07
C THR A 354 23.44 -0.39 9.84
N THR A 355 22.53 0.57 9.99
CA THR A 355 22.84 2.00 9.87
C THR A 355 23.71 2.48 11.03
N HIS A 356 23.46 1.98 12.24
CA HIS A 356 24.29 2.28 13.41
C HIS A 356 25.69 1.67 13.34
N GLU A 357 25.83 0.43 12.86
CA GLU A 357 27.13 -0.23 12.68
C GLU A 357 28.01 0.43 11.62
N LEU A 358 27.41 1.09 10.62
CA LEU A 358 28.14 1.85 9.60
C LEU A 358 28.51 3.28 10.04
N ALA A 359 27.91 3.78 11.12
CA ALA A 359 28.14 5.13 11.64
C ALA A 359 29.15 5.19 12.80
N VAL A 360 29.55 4.02 13.32
CA VAL A 360 30.60 3.82 14.35
C VAL A 360 31.88 3.36 13.66
#